data_AF-A0A543BAT0-F1
#
_entry.id   AF-A0A543BAT0-F1
#
_cell.length_a   1.000
_cell.length_b   1.000
_cell.length_c   1.000
_cell.angle_alpha   90.00
_cell.angle_beta   90.00
_cell.angle_gamma   90.00
#
_symmetry.space_group_name_H-M   'P 1'
#
loop_
_entity.id
_entity.type
_entity.pdbx_description
1 polymer ?
#
loop_
_entity_poly.entity_id
_entity_poly.type
_entity_poly.pdbx_seq_one_letter_code
_entity_poly.pdbx_strand_id
1 'polypeptide(L)'
;MNDRGQLDADGVLALFQELSDRLAAAGVSAQLFVVGGAAMALAYDRGRLTRDVDALFVPAPEVRRIAEEMSGPHGLEPDWLNDAAKGFLPGADDHPRTVFESESLLVQVPSPSYLLAMKLHASRDERDLNDAAILFNRLGYTSAQDCIDLLTATYPTSQLLPRHRYIAEDIAARVHARKDTPRRQSVKRSSEPVKRTSVSGIDDGLDPFHDPWQHRPGSGTQGPGRSL
;
A
#
# COMPACT_ATOMS: atom_id res chain seq x y z
N MET A 1 15.93 20.23 10.89
CA MET A 1 14.51 20.61 10.70
C MET A 1 13.69 19.45 11.22
N ASN A 2 12.74 19.70 12.12
CA ASN A 2 11.94 18.66 12.78
C ASN A 2 10.98 18.01 11.78
N ASP A 3 11.27 16.79 11.32
CA ASP A 3 10.32 15.87 10.66
C ASP A 3 9.31 15.28 11.67
N ARG A 4 8.80 16.10 12.60
CA ARG A 4 7.80 15.62 13.56
C ARG A 4 6.48 15.41 12.83
N GLY A 5 6.08 14.15 12.68
CA GLY A 5 4.78 13.76 12.13
C GLY A 5 4.79 13.30 10.67
N GLN A 6 5.95 13.01 10.06
CA GLN A 6 5.99 12.26 8.80
C GLN A 6 6.38 10.80 9.06
N LEU A 7 5.65 9.89 8.44
CA LEU A 7 5.80 8.44 8.54
C LEU A 7 6.21 7.90 7.17
N ASP A 8 7.29 7.13 7.14
CA ASP A 8 7.63 6.26 6.02
C ASP A 8 6.95 4.89 6.18
N ALA A 9 7.16 4.00 5.21
CA ALA A 9 6.55 2.67 5.22
C ALA A 9 6.92 1.86 6.48
N ASP A 10 8.17 1.95 6.92
CA ASP A 10 8.66 1.16 8.05
C ASP A 10 8.11 1.70 9.38
N GLY A 11 7.98 3.03 9.51
CA GLY A 11 7.30 3.68 10.63
C GLY A 11 5.81 3.32 10.70
N VAL A 12 5.10 3.28 9.56
CA VAL A 12 3.70 2.85 9.52
C VAL A 12 3.57 1.37 9.93
N LEU A 13 4.46 0.49 9.45
CA LEU A 13 4.44 -0.94 9.84
C LEU A 13 4.74 -1.14 11.33
N ALA A 14 5.63 -0.34 11.93
CA ALA A 14 5.88 -0.37 13.36
C ALA A 14 4.64 0.03 14.17
N LEU A 15 3.90 1.04 13.72
CA LEU A 15 2.62 1.42 14.34
C LEU A 15 1.58 0.32 14.21
N PHE A 16 1.51 -0.39 13.08
CA PHE A 16 0.61 -1.55 12.95
C PHE A 16 0.98 -2.69 13.89
N GLN A 17 2.26 -2.95 14.12
CA GLN A 17 2.69 -3.93 15.11
C GLN A 17 2.22 -3.53 16.53
N GLU A 18 2.42 -2.28 16.93
CA GLU A 18 1.96 -1.83 18.25
C GLU A 18 0.43 -1.86 18.36
N LEU A 19 -0.29 -1.46 17.31
CA LEU A 19 -1.75 -1.56 17.26
C LEU A 19 -2.20 -3.01 17.43
N SER A 20 -1.55 -3.95 16.73
CA SER A 20 -1.77 -5.40 16.87
C SER A 20 -1.60 -5.87 18.31
N ASP A 21 -0.50 -5.48 18.97
CA ASP A 21 -0.20 -5.88 20.34
C ASP A 21 -1.25 -5.35 21.34
N ARG A 22 -1.68 -4.08 21.17
CA ARG A 22 -2.72 -3.47 22.00
C ARG A 22 -4.10 -4.08 21.75
N LEU A 23 -4.42 -4.42 20.51
CA LEU A 23 -5.64 -5.15 20.16
C LEU A 23 -5.67 -6.54 20.80
N ALA A 24 -4.56 -7.27 20.73
CA ALA A 24 -4.42 -8.57 21.37
C ALA A 24 -4.60 -8.48 22.89
N ALA A 25 -3.98 -7.49 23.55
CA ALA A 25 -4.15 -7.24 24.98
C ALA A 25 -5.60 -6.90 25.37
N ALA A 26 -6.36 -6.30 24.46
CA ALA A 26 -7.79 -6.00 24.63
C ALA A 26 -8.72 -7.17 24.25
N GLY A 27 -8.17 -8.28 23.72
CA GLY A 27 -8.97 -9.41 23.22
C GLY A 27 -9.79 -9.08 21.97
N VAL A 28 -9.31 -8.13 21.15
CA VAL A 28 -9.99 -7.65 19.93
C VAL A 28 -9.18 -8.09 18.71
N SER A 29 -9.88 -8.57 17.68
CA SER A 29 -9.30 -8.73 16.33
C SER A 29 -9.86 -7.64 15.42
N ALA A 30 -9.01 -7.04 14.59
CA ALA A 30 -9.39 -5.97 13.69
C ALA A 30 -8.90 -6.20 12.25
N GLN A 31 -9.60 -5.55 11.31
CA GLN A 31 -9.20 -5.48 9.91
C GLN A 31 -9.14 -4.03 9.48
N LEU A 32 -8.06 -3.65 8.81
CA LEU A 32 -7.83 -2.33 8.24
C LEU A 32 -7.73 -2.45 6.71
N PHE A 33 -8.45 -1.59 5.99
CA PHE A 33 -8.28 -1.35 4.56
C PHE A 33 -7.72 0.06 4.36
N VAL A 34 -6.39 0.14 4.29
CA VAL A 34 -5.61 1.38 4.24
C VAL A 34 -5.56 1.90 2.81
N VAL A 35 -5.90 3.18 2.62
CA VAL A 35 -5.95 3.85 1.32
C VAL A 35 -5.05 5.09 1.30
N GLY A 36 -5.16 5.90 0.24
CA GLY A 36 -4.52 7.21 0.19
C GLY A 36 -2.98 7.16 0.18
N GLY A 37 -2.35 8.10 0.88
CA GLY A 37 -0.88 8.24 0.92
C GLY A 37 -0.18 7.08 1.61
N ALA A 38 -0.77 6.54 2.69
CA ALA A 38 -0.22 5.39 3.40
C ALA A 38 -0.21 4.12 2.51
N ALA A 39 -1.28 3.88 1.73
CA ALA A 39 -1.31 2.78 0.76
C ALA A 39 -0.22 2.90 -0.31
N MET A 40 0.04 4.12 -0.79
CA MET A 40 1.15 4.40 -1.71
C MET A 40 2.49 4.03 -1.07
N ALA A 41 2.76 4.50 0.15
CA ALA A 41 3.99 4.22 0.89
C ALA A 41 4.23 2.72 1.09
N LEU A 42 3.19 1.99 1.51
CA LEU A 42 3.29 0.58 1.86
C LEU A 42 3.49 -0.35 0.66
N ALA A 43 2.90 -0.03 -0.51
CA ALA A 43 2.79 -1.02 -1.59
C ALA A 43 3.27 -0.57 -2.98
N TYR A 44 3.43 0.73 -3.23
CA TYR A 44 3.63 1.26 -4.59
C TYR A 44 4.83 2.19 -4.75
N ASP A 45 5.14 2.98 -3.72
CA ASP A 45 6.28 3.91 -3.68
C ASP A 45 6.85 4.00 -2.25
N ARG A 46 7.89 3.23 -1.94
CA ARG A 46 8.52 3.22 -0.60
C ARG A 46 9.20 4.54 -0.24
N GLY A 47 9.43 5.44 -1.20
CA GLY A 47 9.95 6.79 -0.94
C GLY A 47 8.88 7.77 -0.46
N ARG A 48 7.60 7.36 -0.46
CA ARG A 48 6.47 8.20 -0.08
C ARG A 48 6.42 8.36 1.44
N LEU A 49 6.42 9.62 1.88
CA LEU A 49 6.12 9.99 3.25
C LEU A 49 4.64 10.38 3.38
N THR A 50 3.99 9.92 4.45
CA THR A 50 2.62 10.26 4.82
C THR A 50 2.59 10.94 6.19
N ARG A 51 1.52 11.65 6.53
CA ARG A 51 1.34 12.24 7.87
C ARG A 51 0.41 11.41 8.73
N ASP A 52 -0.48 10.71 8.06
CA ASP A 52 -1.61 9.98 8.59
C ASP A 52 -1.85 8.72 7.75
N VAL A 53 -2.72 7.88 8.28
CA VAL A 53 -3.20 6.63 7.72
C VAL A 53 -4.71 6.76 7.55
N ASP A 54 -5.15 6.98 6.31
CA ASP A 54 -6.55 6.87 5.94
C ASP A 54 -6.91 5.38 5.78
N ALA A 55 -7.88 4.88 6.53
CA ALA A 55 -8.31 3.49 6.43
C ALA A 55 -9.80 3.30 6.76
N LEU A 56 -10.43 2.31 6.13
CA LEU A 56 -11.57 1.66 6.78
C LEU A 56 -11.06 0.70 7.83
N PHE A 57 -11.78 0.58 8.93
CA PHE A 57 -11.44 -0.41 9.93
C PHE A 57 -12.65 -0.93 10.68
N VAL A 58 -12.56 -2.21 11.06
CA VAL A 58 -13.60 -2.92 11.80
C VAL A 58 -12.91 -3.74 12.90
N PRO A 59 -13.36 -3.65 14.17
CA PRO A 59 -14.45 -2.79 14.66
C PRO A 59 -14.00 -1.33 14.88
N ALA A 60 -14.84 -0.37 14.48
CA ALA A 60 -14.47 1.05 14.48
C ALA A 60 -14.24 1.68 15.86
N PRO A 61 -15.10 1.45 16.89
CA PRO A 61 -14.92 2.09 18.20
C PRO A 61 -13.61 1.70 18.89
N GLU A 62 -13.27 0.41 18.90
CA GLU A 62 -12.10 -0.13 19.59
C GLU A 62 -10.81 0.29 18.90
N VAL A 63 -10.75 0.17 17.57
CA VAL A 63 -9.57 0.59 16.79
C VAL A 63 -9.32 2.08 16.96
N ARG A 64 -10.37 2.92 16.89
CA ARG A 64 -10.23 4.37 17.06
C ARG A 64 -9.70 4.72 18.44
N ARG A 65 -10.29 4.16 19.51
CA ARG A 65 -9.85 4.40 20.89
C ARG A 65 -8.38 4.02 21.08
N ILE A 66 -7.98 2.83 20.61
CA ILE A 66 -6.60 2.35 20.77
C ILE A 66 -5.61 3.21 19.96
N ALA A 67 -5.97 3.60 18.74
CA ALA A 67 -5.14 4.47 17.92
C ALA A 67 -4.96 5.86 18.53
N GLU A 68 -6.02 6.45 19.08
CA GLU A 68 -5.95 7.73 19.81
C GLU A 68 -4.99 7.62 21.01
N GLU A 69 -5.02 6.53 21.78
CA GLU A 69 -4.11 6.25 22.90
C GLU A 69 -2.64 6.07 22.48
N MET A 70 -2.37 5.73 21.22
CA MET A 70 -1.02 5.62 20.66
C MET A 70 -0.43 6.97 20.26
N SER A 71 -1.24 8.00 20.03
CA SER A 71 -0.80 9.27 19.45
C SER A 71 0.30 9.97 20.27
N GLY A 72 0.06 10.17 21.57
CA GLY A 72 0.95 10.90 22.49
C GLY A 72 2.38 10.35 22.56
N PRO A 73 2.59 9.05 22.84
CA PRO A 73 3.93 8.43 22.89
C PRO A 73 4.75 8.60 21.60
N HIS A 74 4.10 8.69 20.44
CA HIS A 74 4.75 8.83 19.13
C HIS A 74 4.82 10.28 18.63
N GLY A 75 4.23 11.24 19.35
CA GLY A 75 4.11 12.62 18.90
C GLY A 75 3.28 12.77 17.62
N LEU A 76 2.33 11.85 17.40
CA LEU A 76 1.38 11.87 16.31
C LEU A 76 0.14 12.68 16.71
N GLU A 77 -0.61 13.16 15.73
CA GLU A 77 -1.94 13.71 15.97
C GLU A 77 -2.90 12.60 16.45
N PRO A 78 -3.92 12.91 17.28
CA PRO A 78 -4.87 11.91 17.78
C PRO A 78 -5.60 11.12 16.68
N ASP A 79 -5.79 11.73 15.52
CA ASP A 79 -6.47 11.16 14.35
C ASP A 79 -5.52 10.64 13.27
N TRP A 80 -4.27 10.29 13.65
CA TRP A 80 -3.28 9.72 12.73
C TRP A 80 -3.77 8.46 12.01
N LEU A 81 -4.70 7.71 12.61
CA LEU A 81 -5.48 6.67 11.94
C LEU A 81 -6.94 7.11 11.88
N ASN A 82 -7.45 7.41 10.69
CA ASN A 82 -8.80 7.91 10.51
C ASN A 82 -9.51 7.28 9.30
N ASP A 83 -10.84 7.44 9.24
CA ASP A 83 -11.70 6.88 8.20
C ASP A 83 -12.28 7.94 7.25
N ALA A 84 -11.59 9.08 7.08
CA ALA A 84 -12.04 10.20 6.25
C ALA A 84 -12.22 9.80 4.77
N ALA A 85 -11.54 8.76 4.32
CA ALA A 85 -11.64 8.24 2.95
C ALA A 85 -12.91 7.40 2.69
N LYS A 86 -13.70 7.04 3.71
CA LYS A 86 -14.84 6.12 3.59
C LYS A 86 -15.86 6.53 2.52
N GLY A 87 -16.13 7.84 2.37
CA GLY A 87 -17.09 8.36 1.39
C GLY A 87 -16.62 8.33 -0.07
N PHE A 88 -15.35 7.99 -0.32
CA PHE A 88 -14.72 8.03 -1.65
C PHE A 88 -14.46 6.64 -2.22
N LEU A 89 -14.74 5.59 -1.45
CA LEU A 89 -14.44 4.21 -1.83
C LEU A 89 -15.45 3.70 -2.86
N PRO A 90 -15.00 3.19 -4.02
CA PRO A 90 -15.88 2.69 -5.07
C PRO A 90 -16.54 1.33 -4.80
N GLY A 91 -16.55 0.87 -3.54
CA GLY A 91 -17.05 -0.44 -3.15
C GLY A 91 -15.93 -1.40 -2.76
N ALA A 92 -16.19 -2.70 -2.92
CA ALA A 92 -15.21 -3.75 -2.63
C ALA A 92 -14.07 -3.76 -3.66
N ASP A 93 -12.89 -4.15 -3.21
CA ASP A 93 -11.76 -4.48 -4.07
C ASP A 93 -11.66 -6.00 -4.16
N ASP A 94 -11.62 -6.53 -5.37
CA ASP A 94 -11.55 -7.99 -5.59
C ASP A 94 -10.14 -8.54 -5.31
N HIS A 95 -9.12 -7.69 -5.37
CA HIS A 95 -7.71 -8.12 -5.27
C HIS A 95 -6.89 -7.22 -4.32
N PRO A 96 -7.32 -7.05 -3.05
CA PRO A 96 -6.57 -6.28 -2.09
C PRO A 96 -5.23 -6.97 -1.77
N ARG A 97 -4.22 -6.19 -1.39
CA ARG A 97 -2.89 -6.70 -1.03
C ARG A 97 -2.72 -6.64 0.48
N THR A 98 -2.44 -7.77 1.11
CA THR A 98 -2.03 -7.81 2.52
C THR A 98 -0.63 -7.21 2.67
N VAL A 99 -0.48 -6.27 3.61
CA VAL A 99 0.78 -5.57 3.92
C VAL A 99 1.24 -5.81 5.35
N PHE A 100 0.32 -6.19 6.23
CA PHE A 100 0.61 -6.60 7.61
C PHE A 100 -0.43 -7.62 8.03
N GLU A 101 0.00 -8.68 8.72
CA GLU A 101 -0.88 -9.73 9.23
C GLU A 101 -0.35 -10.29 10.54
N SER A 102 -1.26 -10.52 11.47
CA SER A 102 -1.05 -11.08 12.80
C SER A 102 -2.35 -11.74 13.28
N GLU A 103 -2.33 -12.41 14.43
CA GLU A 103 -3.52 -13.02 15.06
C GLU A 103 -4.63 -11.98 15.38
N SER A 104 -4.27 -10.73 15.70
CA SER A 104 -5.20 -9.68 16.12
C SER A 104 -5.43 -8.58 15.08
N LEU A 105 -4.65 -8.53 14.01
CA LEU A 105 -4.73 -7.46 13.02
C LEU A 105 -4.38 -7.94 11.62
N LEU A 106 -5.31 -7.73 10.69
CA LEU A 106 -5.09 -7.82 9.24
C LEU A 106 -5.11 -6.41 8.64
N VAL A 107 -4.06 -6.05 7.90
CA VAL A 107 -4.00 -4.79 7.15
C VAL A 107 -3.82 -5.07 5.67
N GLN A 108 -4.76 -4.53 4.90
CA GLN A 108 -4.75 -4.60 3.45
C GLN A 108 -4.73 -3.21 2.83
N VAL A 109 -4.18 -3.12 1.63
CA VAL A 109 -4.24 -1.93 0.78
C VAL A 109 -4.91 -2.27 -0.55
N PRO A 110 -5.51 -1.28 -1.24
CA PRO A 110 -6.13 -1.53 -2.52
C PRO A 110 -5.15 -2.00 -3.59
N SER A 111 -5.68 -2.73 -4.56
CA SER A 111 -5.07 -2.99 -5.86
C SER A 111 -4.70 -1.69 -6.58
N PRO A 112 -3.72 -1.71 -7.51
CA PRO A 112 -3.26 -0.48 -8.16
C PRO A 112 -4.37 0.22 -8.95
N SER A 113 -5.29 -0.52 -9.57
CA SER A 113 -6.42 0.03 -10.33
C SER A 113 -7.44 0.71 -9.41
N TYR A 114 -7.78 0.08 -8.28
CA TYR A 114 -8.67 0.67 -7.29
C TYR A 114 -8.09 1.99 -6.75
N LEU A 115 -6.80 1.97 -6.36
CA LEU A 115 -6.16 3.17 -5.84
C LEU A 115 -6.02 4.26 -6.92
N LEU A 116 -5.75 3.89 -8.18
CA LEU A 116 -5.70 4.86 -9.28
C LEU A 116 -7.06 5.52 -9.48
N ALA A 117 -8.15 4.74 -9.49
CA ALA A 117 -9.49 5.27 -9.64
C ALA A 117 -9.81 6.28 -8.52
N MET A 118 -9.46 5.97 -7.27
CA MET A 118 -9.61 6.89 -6.15
C MET A 118 -8.79 8.18 -6.32
N LYS A 119 -7.53 8.07 -6.74
CA LYS A 119 -6.66 9.23 -6.97
C LYS A 119 -7.21 10.14 -8.06
N LEU A 120 -7.65 9.57 -9.18
CA LEU A 120 -8.27 10.32 -10.27
C LEU A 120 -9.58 10.98 -9.85
N HIS A 121 -10.43 10.28 -9.09
CA HIS A 121 -11.71 10.80 -8.62
C HIS A 121 -11.55 11.94 -7.60
N ALA A 122 -10.64 11.77 -6.65
CA ALA A 122 -10.35 12.78 -5.64
C ALA A 122 -9.60 13.99 -6.22
N SER A 123 -8.46 13.74 -6.89
CA SER A 123 -7.53 14.70 -7.51
C SER A 123 -7.46 16.04 -6.78
N ARG A 124 -7.07 16.00 -5.50
CA ARG A 124 -7.15 17.16 -4.60
C ARG A 124 -5.94 18.07 -4.73
N ASP A 125 -4.77 17.48 -4.93
CA ASP A 125 -3.50 18.19 -4.97
C ASP A 125 -2.50 17.54 -5.95
N GLU A 126 -1.34 18.18 -6.09
CA GLU A 126 -0.24 17.71 -6.92
C GLU A 126 0.31 16.34 -6.47
N ARG A 127 0.13 15.96 -5.20
CA ARG A 127 0.57 14.64 -4.72
C ARG A 127 -0.36 13.55 -5.25
N ASP A 128 -1.67 13.77 -5.26
CA ASP A 128 -2.61 12.82 -5.87
C ASP A 128 -2.31 12.60 -7.36
N LEU A 129 -1.95 13.66 -8.09
CA LEU A 129 -1.55 13.55 -9.50
C LEU A 129 -0.24 12.77 -9.68
N ASN A 130 0.75 12.99 -8.81
CA ASN A 130 2.00 12.24 -8.85
C ASN A 130 1.80 10.76 -8.50
N ASP A 131 1.01 10.46 -7.48
CA ASP A 131 0.64 9.10 -7.09
C ASP A 131 -0.12 8.41 -8.25
N ALA A 132 -1.07 9.11 -8.89
CA ALA A 132 -1.80 8.60 -10.05
C ALA A 132 -0.86 8.28 -11.23
N ALA A 133 0.15 9.12 -11.50
CA ALA A 133 1.12 8.86 -12.57
C ALA A 133 2.00 7.61 -12.29
N ILE A 134 2.32 7.33 -11.03
CA ILE A 134 3.03 6.10 -10.63
C ILE A 134 2.15 4.87 -10.90
N LEU A 135 0.89 4.92 -10.45
CA LEU A 135 -0.07 3.82 -10.62
C LEU A 135 -0.41 3.57 -12.10
N PHE A 136 -0.58 4.64 -12.88
CA PHE A 136 -0.77 4.60 -14.32
C PHE A 136 0.35 3.80 -15.02
N ASN A 137 1.61 4.11 -14.73
CA ASN A 137 2.74 3.38 -15.30
C ASN A 137 2.78 1.92 -14.82
N ARG A 138 2.48 1.67 -13.54
CA ARG A 138 2.47 0.32 -12.97
C ARG A 138 1.42 -0.58 -13.60
N LEU A 139 0.27 -0.02 -13.96
CA LEU A 139 -0.80 -0.72 -14.68
C LEU A 139 -0.51 -0.90 -16.17
N GLY A 140 0.58 -0.32 -16.68
CA GLY A 140 0.92 -0.37 -18.10
C GLY A 140 -0.01 0.48 -18.98
N TYR A 141 -0.74 1.43 -18.40
CA TYR A 141 -1.59 2.34 -19.17
C TYR A 141 -0.75 3.25 -20.05
N THR A 142 -1.33 3.65 -21.17
CA THR A 142 -0.62 4.43 -22.20
C THR A 142 -1.39 5.66 -22.65
N SER A 143 -2.69 5.73 -22.35
CA SER A 143 -3.57 6.79 -22.82
C SER A 143 -4.45 7.35 -21.70
N ALA A 144 -4.95 8.56 -21.90
CA ALA A 144 -6.00 9.13 -21.04
C ALA A 144 -7.29 8.30 -21.08
N GLN A 145 -7.54 7.59 -22.18
CA GLN A 145 -8.73 6.76 -22.32
C GLN A 145 -8.72 5.59 -21.33
N ASP A 146 -7.55 4.99 -21.05
CA ASP A 146 -7.41 3.91 -20.07
C ASP A 146 -7.91 4.37 -18.67
N CYS A 147 -7.61 5.61 -18.28
CA CYS A 147 -8.09 6.21 -17.04
C CYS A 147 -9.60 6.48 -17.04
N ILE A 148 -10.14 6.94 -18.19
CA ILE A 148 -11.57 7.23 -18.33
C ILE A 148 -12.38 5.94 -18.27
N ASP A 149 -11.90 4.89 -18.91
CA ASP A 149 -12.52 3.56 -18.90
C ASP A 149 -12.50 2.98 -17.48
N LEU A 150 -11.36 3.07 -16.79
CA LEU A 150 -11.25 2.70 -15.37
C LEU A 150 -12.29 3.45 -14.52
N LEU A 151 -12.34 4.78 -14.59
CA LEU A 151 -13.29 5.58 -13.83
C LEU A 151 -14.75 5.22 -14.11
N THR A 152 -15.08 4.91 -15.38
CA THR A 152 -16.43 4.55 -15.81
C THR A 152 -16.82 3.15 -15.33
N ALA A 153 -15.87 2.22 -15.26
CA ALA A 153 -16.08 0.89 -14.70
C ALA A 153 -16.18 0.91 -13.17
N THR A 154 -15.51 1.86 -12.51
CA THR A 154 -15.37 1.89 -11.06
C THR A 154 -16.42 2.75 -10.35
N TYR A 155 -16.84 3.88 -10.94
CA TYR A 155 -17.80 4.81 -10.33
C TYR A 155 -19.07 4.95 -11.16
N PRO A 156 -20.24 5.15 -10.53
CA PRO A 156 -21.46 5.51 -11.26
C PRO A 156 -21.26 6.77 -12.09
N THR A 157 -21.81 6.81 -13.31
CA THR A 157 -21.68 7.96 -14.21
C THR A 157 -22.13 9.28 -13.58
N SER A 158 -23.10 9.23 -12.65
CA SER A 158 -23.57 10.41 -11.90
C SER A 158 -22.51 11.04 -10.98
N GLN A 159 -21.46 10.31 -10.63
CA GLN A 159 -20.33 10.79 -9.85
C GLN A 159 -19.16 11.25 -10.72
N LEU A 160 -19.24 11.07 -12.05
CA LEU A 160 -18.19 11.47 -12.98
C LEU A 160 -18.46 12.89 -13.49
N LEU A 161 -17.50 13.77 -13.23
CA LEU A 161 -17.54 15.17 -13.65
C LEU A 161 -16.63 15.39 -14.86
N PRO A 162 -16.89 16.42 -15.71
CA PRO A 162 -16.02 16.76 -16.84
C PRO A 162 -14.55 16.94 -16.47
N ARG A 163 -14.26 17.38 -15.22
CA ARG A 163 -12.89 17.52 -14.71
C ARG A 163 -12.06 16.25 -14.77
N HIS A 164 -12.69 15.07 -14.63
CA HIS A 164 -11.97 13.80 -14.63
C HIS A 164 -11.32 13.49 -15.98
N ARG A 165 -11.90 13.97 -17.09
CA ARG A 165 -11.28 13.86 -18.41
C ARG A 165 -9.99 14.68 -18.49
N TYR A 166 -10.02 15.93 -18.01
CA TYR A 166 -8.83 16.78 -17.98
C TYR A 166 -7.72 16.21 -17.09
N ILE A 167 -8.10 15.63 -15.94
CA ILE A 167 -7.15 14.95 -15.05
C ILE A 167 -6.52 13.74 -15.78
N ALA A 168 -7.31 12.91 -16.45
CA ALA A 168 -6.80 11.77 -17.20
C ALA A 168 -5.82 12.18 -18.31
N GLU A 169 -6.13 13.26 -19.02
CA GLU A 169 -5.26 13.86 -20.04
C GLU A 169 -3.96 14.39 -19.44
N ASP A 170 -4.04 15.09 -18.30
CA ASP A 170 -2.86 15.62 -17.59
C ASP A 170 -1.94 14.48 -17.13
N ILE A 171 -2.49 13.41 -16.54
CA ILE A 171 -1.69 12.24 -16.12
C ILE A 171 -0.98 11.60 -17.31
N ALA A 172 -1.69 11.36 -18.42
CA ALA A 172 -1.08 10.77 -19.61
C ALA A 172 0.04 11.67 -20.16
N ALA A 173 -0.20 12.98 -20.26
CA ALA A 173 0.80 13.95 -20.73
C ALA A 173 2.05 14.00 -19.81
N ARG A 174 1.86 14.03 -18.48
CA ARG A 174 2.93 14.02 -17.49
C ARG A 174 3.81 12.78 -17.61
N VAL A 175 3.21 11.61 -17.78
CA VAL A 175 3.93 10.35 -17.92
C VAL A 175 4.76 10.32 -19.21
N HIS A 176 4.19 10.77 -20.33
CA HIS A 176 4.90 10.82 -21.61
C HIS A 176 6.06 11.83 -21.60
N ALA A 177 5.85 13.03 -21.05
CA ALA A 177 6.92 14.02 -20.91
C ALA A 177 8.12 13.53 -20.06
N ARG A 178 7.86 12.71 -19.04
CA ARG A 178 8.91 12.08 -18.23
C ARG A 178 9.69 10.99 -18.98
N LYS A 179 9.04 10.29 -19.91
CA LYS A 179 9.69 9.28 -20.78
C LYS A 179 10.55 9.94 -21.85
N ASP A 180 10.14 11.10 -22.36
CA ASP A 180 10.84 11.85 -23.40
C ASP A 180 12.03 12.67 -22.88
N THR A 181 12.12 12.89 -21.56
CA THR A 181 13.27 13.58 -20.95
C THR A 181 14.48 12.63 -20.92
N PRO A 182 15.59 12.92 -21.65
CA PRO A 182 16.76 12.07 -21.63
C PRO A 182 17.31 11.97 -20.21
N ARG A 183 17.46 10.75 -19.71
CA ARG A 183 18.11 10.47 -18.42
C ARG A 183 19.50 11.10 -18.46
N ARG A 184 19.67 12.25 -17.80
CA ARG A 184 20.93 13.01 -17.76
C ARG A 184 22.02 12.04 -17.29
N GLN A 185 22.86 11.60 -18.23
CA GLN A 185 23.93 10.65 -17.95
C GLN A 185 24.76 11.20 -16.79
N SER A 186 24.91 10.39 -15.74
CA SER A 186 25.92 10.61 -14.73
C SER A 186 27.25 10.80 -15.45
N VAL A 187 27.82 12.00 -15.30
CA VAL A 187 29.16 12.34 -15.76
C VAL A 187 30.09 11.23 -15.26
N LYS A 188 30.62 10.43 -16.19
CA LYS A 188 31.72 9.50 -15.92
C LYS A 188 32.88 10.35 -15.40
N ARG A 189 33.10 10.36 -14.08
CA ARG A 189 34.43 10.67 -13.56
C ARG A 189 35.33 9.52 -14.01
N SER A 190 36.24 9.85 -14.90
CA SER A 190 37.42 9.07 -15.23
C SER A 190 38.14 8.68 -13.93
N SER A 191 38.20 7.38 -13.64
CA SER A 191 39.17 6.81 -12.71
C SER A 191 40.11 5.90 -13.50
N GLU A 192 41.41 6.16 -13.35
CA GLU A 192 42.52 5.35 -13.84
C GLU A 192 42.52 3.94 -13.20
N PRO A 193 43.16 2.93 -13.84
CA PRO A 193 42.95 1.53 -13.49
C PRO A 193 43.86 1.08 -12.34
N VAL A 194 43.26 0.55 -11.28
CA VAL A 194 43.98 -0.27 -10.29
C VAL A 194 43.89 -1.74 -10.73
N LYS A 195 45.06 -2.37 -10.88
CA LYS A 195 45.24 -3.77 -11.28
C LYS A 195 45.23 -4.71 -10.07
N ARG A 196 44.71 -5.94 -10.32
CA ARG A 196 44.89 -7.24 -9.61
C ARG A 196 44.01 -7.42 -8.34
N THR A 197 43.49 -8.60 -7.99
CA THR A 197 43.79 -10.00 -8.36
C THR A 197 42.52 -10.86 -8.21
N SER A 198 42.39 -11.88 -9.04
CA SER A 198 41.38 -12.95 -9.00
C SER A 198 41.53 -13.86 -7.78
N VAL A 199 40.41 -14.22 -7.14
CA VAL A 199 40.25 -15.49 -6.41
C VAL A 199 38.88 -16.06 -6.76
N SER A 200 38.91 -17.34 -7.09
CA SER A 200 37.84 -18.21 -7.58
C SER A 200 37.02 -18.86 -6.46
N GLY A 201 35.73 -19.06 -6.74
CA GLY A 201 34.95 -20.23 -6.30
C GLY A 201 34.16 -20.07 -5.01
N ILE A 202 32.83 -20.18 -5.09
CA ILE A 202 32.07 -21.42 -4.83
C ILE A 202 30.56 -21.13 -5.05
N ASP A 203 29.92 -22.02 -5.80
CA ASP A 203 28.46 -22.18 -5.96
C ASP A 203 27.79 -22.42 -4.60
N ASP A 204 26.56 -21.93 -4.41
CA ASP A 204 25.44 -22.83 -4.07
C ASP A 204 24.10 -22.10 -4.13
N GLY A 205 23.17 -22.72 -4.86
CA GLY A 205 21.86 -22.20 -5.19
C GLY A 205 20.89 -22.18 -4.02
N LEU A 206 19.98 -21.21 -4.07
CA LEU A 206 18.74 -21.20 -3.30
C LEU A 206 17.59 -20.85 -4.24
N ASP A 207 16.73 -21.85 -4.47
CA ASP A 207 15.48 -21.77 -5.21
C ASP A 207 14.42 -21.02 -4.37
N PRO A 208 13.83 -19.91 -4.86
CA PRO A 208 12.87 -19.11 -4.10
C PRO A 208 11.42 -19.64 -4.10
N PHE A 209 11.15 -20.86 -4.58
CA PHE A 209 9.79 -21.42 -4.67
C PHE A 209 9.54 -22.62 -3.74
N HIS A 210 9.87 -22.49 -2.45
CA HIS A 210 9.46 -23.49 -1.46
C HIS A 210 8.27 -22.99 -0.60
N ASP A 211 7.11 -23.60 -0.85
CA ASP A 211 5.88 -23.50 -0.08
C ASP A 211 6.05 -24.28 1.25
N PRO A 212 6.01 -23.62 2.42
CA PRO A 212 6.28 -24.25 3.71
C PRO A 212 5.14 -25.15 4.24
N TRP A 213 4.05 -25.36 3.48
CA TRP A 213 2.87 -26.10 3.95
C TRP A 213 2.62 -27.47 3.31
N GLN A 214 3.55 -28.00 2.51
CA GLN A 214 3.48 -29.38 2.04
C GLN A 214 4.26 -30.31 2.98
N HIS A 215 3.50 -31.13 3.71
CA HIS A 215 3.90 -32.29 4.54
C HIS A 215 4.01 -32.06 6.05
N ARG A 216 2.87 -32.26 6.74
CA ARG A 216 2.85 -32.93 8.05
C ARG A 216 1.90 -34.15 8.01
N PRO A 217 2.34 -35.35 8.40
CA PRO A 217 1.44 -36.48 8.65
C PRO A 217 0.74 -36.33 10.02
N GLY A 218 -0.50 -36.82 10.08
CA GLY A 218 -1.47 -36.50 11.13
C GLY A 218 -1.36 -37.28 12.45
N SER A 219 -2.33 -37.02 13.34
CA SER A 219 -2.62 -37.87 14.49
C SER A 219 -4.13 -38.15 14.52
N GLY A 220 -4.50 -39.35 14.08
CA GLY A 220 -5.80 -39.91 14.35
C GLY A 220 -5.91 -40.32 15.82
N THR A 221 -7.10 -40.15 16.38
CA THR A 221 -7.57 -40.92 17.53
C THR A 221 -8.86 -41.64 17.14
N GLN A 222 -8.74 -42.96 17.03
CA GLN A 222 -9.86 -43.90 16.96
C GLN A 222 -10.70 -43.79 18.24
N GLY A 223 -12.02 -43.95 18.09
CA GLY A 223 -12.99 -43.92 19.19
C GLY A 223 -12.92 -45.13 20.12
N PRO A 224 -14.00 -45.36 20.88
CA PRO A 224 -14.80 -46.53 20.54
C PRO A 224 -16.30 -46.20 20.50
N GLY A 225 -16.98 -46.80 19.54
CA GLY A 225 -18.44 -46.81 19.48
C GLY A 225 -19.05 -47.88 20.38
N ARG A 226 -20.31 -47.68 20.77
CA ARG A 226 -21.45 -48.54 20.38
C ARG A 226 -22.72 -48.19 21.17
N SER A 227 -23.79 -47.97 20.38
CA SER A 227 -25.14 -48.56 20.48
C SER A 227 -25.91 -48.50 21.81
N LEU A 228 -27.00 -47.73 21.86
CA LEU A 228 -28.38 -48.13 21.50
C LEU A 228 -29.27 -46.88 21.45
#